data_AF-A0A661H6V0-F1
#
_entry.id   AF-A0A661H6V0-F1
#
_cell.length_a   1.000
_cell.length_b   1.000
_cell.length_c   1.000
_cell.angle_alpha   90.00
_cell.angle_beta   90.00
_cell.angle_gamma   90.00
#
_symmetry.space_group_name_H-M   'P 1'
#
loop_
_entity.id
_entity.type
_entity.pdbx_description
1 polymer ?
#
loop_
_entity_poly.entity_id
_entity_poly.type
_entity_poly.pdbx_seq_one_letter_code
_entity_poly.pdbx_strand_id
1 'polypeptide(L)' 'GKGEIPMPDFWGGYRVVPQRIEFWQGGEHRLHDRFLYTRQSGDDWRIEQLQP' A
#
# COMPACT_ATOMS: atom_id res chain seq x y z
N GLY A 1 13.00 -41.86 1.77
CA GLY A 1 13.71 -40.63 2.12
C GLY A 1 12.71 -39.61 2.61
N LYS A 2 12.78 -39.21 3.88
CA LYS A 2 12.01 -38.10 4.45
C LYS A 2 12.99 -37.31 5.31
N GLY A 3 13.74 -36.41 4.68
CA GLY A 3 14.47 -35.36 5.39
C GLY A 3 13.62 -34.12 5.30
N GLU A 4 13.23 -33.56 6.44
CA GLU A 4 12.62 -32.22 6.47
C GLU A 4 13.67 -31.22 5.97
N ILE A 5 13.30 -30.39 5.00
CA ILE A 5 14.16 -29.30 4.52
C ILE A 5 13.91 -28.14 5.49
N PRO A 6 14.88 -27.74 6.32
CA PRO A 6 14.70 -26.61 7.22
C PRO A 6 14.55 -25.33 6.40
N MET A 7 13.70 -24.43 6.89
CA MET A 7 13.60 -23.09 6.31
C MET A 7 14.92 -22.34 6.57
N PRO A 8 15.57 -21.78 5.54
CA PRO A 8 16.82 -21.04 5.74
C PRO A 8 16.61 -19.80 6.63
N ASP A 9 17.59 -19.48 7.47
CA ASP A 9 17.54 -18.32 8.39
C ASP A 9 17.37 -16.97 7.69
N PHE A 10 17.78 -16.90 6.42
CA PHE A 10 17.62 -15.70 5.58
C PHE A 10 16.26 -15.62 4.88
N TRP A 11 15.47 -16.70 4.91
CA TRP A 11 14.17 -16.74 4.26
C TRP A 11 13.15 -16.04 5.16
N GLY A 12 12.34 -15.18 4.57
CA GLY A 12 11.41 -14.35 5.31
C GLY A 12 10.68 -13.40 4.38
N GLY A 13 10.07 -12.36 4.95
CA GLY A 13 9.33 -11.37 4.20
C GLY A 13 9.63 -9.96 4.68
N TYR A 14 9.29 -8.99 3.85
CA TYR A 14 9.36 -7.57 4.19
C TYR A 14 7.95 -7.03 4.45
N ARG A 15 7.83 -6.15 5.44
CA ARG A 15 6.62 -5.38 5.68
C ARG A 15 6.79 -3.97 5.14
N VAL A 16 5.99 -3.60 4.16
CA VAL A 16 5.86 -2.21 3.73
C VAL A 16 4.93 -1.49 4.70
N VAL A 17 5.45 -0.44 5.36
CA VAL A 17 4.65 0.46 6.18
C VAL A 17 4.38 1.71 5.34
N PRO A 18 3.17 1.86 4.76
CA PRO A 18 2.91 2.93 3.82
C PRO A 18 2.94 4.30 4.52
N GLN A 19 3.63 5.25 3.90
CA GLN A 19 3.54 6.67 4.26
C GLN A 19 2.44 7.37 3.45
N ARG A 20 2.14 6.83 2.25
CA ARG A 20 1.11 7.32 1.35
C ARG A 20 0.44 6.16 0.63
N ILE A 21 -0.85 6.29 0.35
CA ILE A 21 -1.63 5.35 -0.45
C ILE A 21 -2.51 6.19 -1.37
N GLU A 22 -2.45 5.94 -2.68
CA GLU A 22 -3.34 6.57 -3.66
C GLU A 22 -4.35 5.54 -4.16
N PHE A 23 -5.63 5.87 -4.02
CA PHE A 23 -6.71 5.15 -4.68
C PHE A 23 -7.05 5.90 -5.96
N TRP A 24 -6.83 5.23 -7.09
CA TRP A 24 -7.15 5.74 -8.41
C TRP A 24 -8.28 4.91 -8.99
N GLN A 25 -9.38 5.58 -9.34
CA GLN A 25 -10.54 4.95 -9.94
C GLN A 25 -10.80 5.56 -11.32
N GLY A 26 -11.00 4.69 -12.31
CA GLY A 26 -11.44 5.09 -13.63
C GLY A 26 -12.84 5.72 -13.55
N GLY A 27 -12.98 6.97 -14.01
CA GLY A 27 -14.28 7.62 -14.18
C GLY A 27 -14.65 7.83 -15.64
N GLU A 28 -15.90 8.19 -15.88
CA GLU A 28 -16.39 8.51 -17.23
C GLU A 28 -15.62 9.70 -17.83
N HIS A 29 -15.49 9.73 -19.15
CA HIS A 29 -14.83 10.83 -19.88
C HIS A 29 -13.37 11.15 -19.45
N ARG A 30 -12.63 10.19 -18.89
CA ARG A 30 -11.25 10.36 -18.36
C ARG A 30 -11.15 11.27 -17.13
N LEU A 31 -12.27 11.52 -16.47
CA LEU A 31 -12.30 12.23 -15.19
C LEU A 31 -12.09 11.22 -14.08
N HIS A 32 -10.82 11.01 -13.72
CA HIS A 32 -10.43 10.03 -12.71
C HIS A 32 -10.67 10.55 -11.30
N ASP A 33 -11.31 9.73 -10.47
CA ASP A 33 -11.36 9.98 -9.04
C ASP A 33 -10.05 9.51 -8.41
N ARG A 34 -9.35 10.44 -7.77
CA ARG A 34 -8.04 10.21 -7.17
C ARG A 34 -8.08 10.64 -5.72
N PHE A 35 -7.89 9.69 -4.80
CA PHE A 35 -7.84 9.97 -3.36
C PHE A 35 -6.47 9.60 -2.81
N LEU A 36 -5.75 10.59 -2.28
CA LEU A 36 -4.45 10.41 -1.65
C LEU A 36 -4.62 10.39 -0.13
N TYR A 37 -4.20 9.30 0.48
CA TYR A 37 -4.07 9.12 1.91
C TYR A 37 -2.61 9.37 2.30
N THR A 38 -2.36 10.31 3.19
CA THR A 38 -1.02 10.60 3.73
C THR A 38 -1.01 10.40 5.24
N ARG A 39 -0.12 9.52 5.72
CA ARG A 39 0.00 9.24 7.15
C ARG A 39 0.48 10.49 7.88
N GLN A 40 -0.19 10.82 8.98
CA GLN A 40 0.20 11.92 9.87
C GLN A 40 0.95 11.38 11.09
N SER A 41 1.32 12.26 12.02
CA SER A 41 1.82 11.84 13.33
C SER A 41 0.79 10.98 14.05
N GLY A 42 1.19 9.80 14.54
CA GLY A 42 0.30 8.82 15.17
C GLY A 42 -0.31 7.83 14.16
N ASP A 43 -1.56 7.44 14.41
CA ASP A 43 -2.33 6.51 13.56
C ASP A 43 -3.40 7.20 12.71
N ASP A 44 -3.29 8.53 12.57
CA ASP A 44 -4.21 9.34 11.77
C ASP A 44 -3.75 9.46 10.31
N TRP A 45 -4.74 9.63 9.42
CA TRP A 45 -4.54 9.82 7.98
C TRP A 45 -5.21 11.09 7.50
N ARG A 46 -4.48 11.89 6.73
CA ARG A 46 -5.02 12.99 5.95
C ARG A 46 -5.46 12.47 4.59
N ILE A 47 -6.66 12.84 4.14
CA ILE A 47 -7.25 12.41 2.87
C ILE A 47 -7.47 13.64 1.99
N GLU A 48 -7.01 13.58 0.74
CA GLU A 48 -7.13 14.66 -0.23
C GLU A 48 -7.65 14.10 -1.57
N GLN A 49 -8.62 14.78 -2.18
CA GLN A 49 -9.04 14.50 -3.55
C GLN A 49 -8.10 15.25 -4.51
N LEU A 50 -7.49 14.54 -5.45
CA LEU A 50 -6.62 15.12 -6.48
C LEU A 50 -7.41 15.34 -7.76
N GLN A 51 -7.03 16.37 -8.52
CA GLN A 51 -7.60 16.60 -9.85
C GLN A 51 -7.15 15.48 -10.81
N PRO A 52 -8.02 15.06 -11.77
CA PRO A 52 -7.68 14.13 -12.83
C PRO A 52 -6.46 14.57 -13.64
#